data_AF-A0A497QKH3-F1
#
_entry.id   AF-A0A497QKH3-F1
#
_cell.length_a   1.000
_cell.length_b   1.000
_cell.length_c   1.000
_cell.angle_alpha   90.00
_cell.angle_beta   90.00
_cell.angle_gamma   90.00
#
_symmetry.space_group_name_H-M   'P 1'
#
loop_
_entity.id
_entity.type
_entity.pdbx_description
1 polymer ?
#
loop_
_entity_poly.entity_id
_entity_poly.type
_entity_poly.pdbx_seq_one_letter_code
_entity_poly.pdbx_strand_id
1 'polypeptide(L)'
;MEILFLGTSGHGITLERNLPSILIDRCILFDCGEGTLKSLKQNHISVTEIKYIFISHLHADHWMGLLALLWESALYSRENLKIPQCSPEIFVPEGMKDHVLTLIRLTYSPFARVKFQVKVTELPQNANHPLIIQGRTSHFQIEWLTTEHLPLCYAFRINNVLGISGDTRPSENLIPFFSKLLTLIHEATFSDDDSELAHKLKHSTPSDCARLGHKAGVLCIILTHVPPLTGEKEKIFLKDAKKIFSNIIVARDSEKFKISSDFVERTPN
;
A
#
# COMPACT_ATOMS: atom_id res chain seq x y z
N MET A 1 -9.63 -5.01 12.18
CA MET A 1 -8.35 -4.61 11.54
C MET A 1 -8.32 -3.09 11.43
N GLU A 2 -7.24 -2.44 11.87
CA GLU A 2 -7.05 -0.99 11.71
C GLU A 2 -6.18 -0.72 10.47
N ILE A 3 -6.55 0.30 9.69
CA ILE A 3 -5.85 0.77 8.49
C ILE A 3 -5.61 2.27 8.67
N LEU A 4 -4.40 2.71 8.38
CA LEU A 4 -4.00 4.12 8.36
C LEU A 4 -3.36 4.42 7.01
N PHE A 5 -3.89 5.40 6.29
CA PHE A 5 -3.29 5.87 5.05
C PHE A 5 -2.19 6.89 5.38
N LEU A 6 -0.95 6.57 5.07
CA LEU A 6 0.20 7.45 5.30
C LEU A 6 0.52 8.30 4.06
N GLY A 7 0.12 7.83 2.88
CA GLY A 7 0.21 8.56 1.63
C GLY A 7 -0.72 7.98 0.58
N THR A 8 -1.31 8.85 -0.24
CA THR A 8 -2.46 8.54 -1.10
C THR A 8 -2.36 9.12 -2.51
N SER A 9 -1.26 9.79 -2.86
CA SER A 9 -1.08 10.40 -4.18
C SER A 9 -0.64 9.37 -5.23
N GLY A 10 -1.11 9.53 -6.47
CA GLY A 10 -0.66 8.76 -7.63
C GLY A 10 -0.01 9.59 -8.73
N HIS A 11 0.38 10.84 -8.45
CA HIS A 11 1.08 11.72 -9.39
C HIS A 11 2.41 12.23 -8.84
N GLY A 12 2.43 12.58 -7.55
CA GLY A 12 3.54 13.25 -6.90
C GLY A 12 3.15 13.80 -5.52
N ILE A 13 4.13 14.20 -4.72
CA ILE A 13 3.86 14.80 -3.40
C ILE A 13 3.16 16.15 -3.57
N THR A 14 2.08 16.36 -2.83
CA THR A 14 1.43 17.67 -2.66
C THR A 14 1.51 18.14 -1.21
N LEU A 15 0.94 19.31 -0.90
CA LEU A 15 0.84 19.78 0.48
C LEU A 15 -0.05 18.85 1.33
N GLU A 16 -1.00 18.17 0.70
CA GLU A 16 -2.04 17.36 1.33
C GLU A 16 -1.81 15.85 1.21
N ARG A 17 -1.00 15.39 0.24
CA ARG A 17 -0.82 13.96 -0.06
C ARG A 17 0.64 13.60 -0.31
N ASN A 18 1.13 12.62 0.43
CA ASN A 18 2.39 11.94 0.18
C ASN A 18 2.20 10.80 -0.82
N LEU A 19 3.31 10.20 -1.25
CA LEU A 19 3.31 9.04 -2.15
C LEU A 19 2.81 7.78 -1.42
N PRO A 20 2.40 6.73 -2.17
CA PRO A 20 1.66 5.59 -1.63
C PRO A 20 2.31 4.95 -0.40
N SER A 21 1.52 4.85 0.67
CA SER A 21 1.85 4.03 1.83
C SER A 21 0.64 3.80 2.70
N ILE A 22 0.36 2.54 3.03
CA ILE A 22 -0.78 2.10 3.84
C ILE A 22 -0.26 1.28 5.01
N LEU A 23 -0.64 1.64 6.23
CA LEU A 23 -0.25 0.96 7.45
C LEU A 23 -1.41 0.17 8.03
N ILE A 24 -1.20 -1.13 8.27
CA ILE A 24 -2.17 -2.06 8.84
C ILE A 24 -1.67 -2.55 10.20
N ASP A 25 -2.60 -2.60 11.17
CA ASP A 25 -2.33 -3.07 12.56
C ASP A 25 -1.12 -2.39 13.20
N ARG A 26 -0.84 -1.14 12.78
CA ARG A 26 0.31 -0.30 13.14
C ARG A 26 1.71 -0.86 12.86
N CYS A 27 1.83 -2.05 12.28
CA CYS A 27 3.13 -2.74 12.14
C CYS A 27 3.37 -3.37 10.77
N ILE A 28 2.37 -3.40 9.89
CA ILE A 28 2.46 -3.97 8.54
C ILE A 28 2.28 -2.84 7.53
N LEU A 29 3.33 -2.50 6.81
CA LEU A 29 3.33 -1.43 5.83
C LEU A 29 3.13 -2.04 4.42
N PHE A 30 2.23 -1.48 3.63
CA PHE A 30 2.08 -1.75 2.20
C PHE A 30 2.49 -0.50 1.44
N ASP A 31 3.53 -0.64 0.62
CA ASP A 31 4.29 0.43 -0.01
C ASP A 31 4.90 1.43 0.99
N CYS A 32 6.02 2.01 0.59
CA CYS A 32 6.82 2.91 1.39
C CYS A 32 7.31 4.08 0.53
N GLY A 33 6.37 4.82 -0.06
CA GLY A 33 6.65 6.01 -0.85
C GLY A 33 7.31 7.15 -0.06
N GLU A 34 7.88 8.10 -0.79
CA GLU A 34 8.43 9.31 -0.18
C GLU A 34 7.33 10.04 0.63
N GLY A 35 7.70 10.48 1.84
CA GLY A 35 6.78 11.07 2.82
C GLY A 35 6.32 10.09 3.92
N THR A 36 6.45 8.77 3.72
CA THR A 36 6.05 7.74 4.70
C THR A 36 6.60 8.00 6.11
N LEU A 37 7.91 8.28 6.24
CA LEU A 37 8.54 8.55 7.54
C LEU A 37 7.96 9.79 8.23
N LYS A 38 7.67 10.85 7.46
CA LYS A 38 7.04 12.06 7.98
C LYS A 38 5.63 11.77 8.47
N SER A 39 4.84 11.03 7.69
CA SER A 39 3.48 10.64 8.05
C SER A 39 3.44 9.76 9.29
N LEU A 40 4.38 8.81 9.45
CA LEU A 40 4.53 8.02 10.67
C LEU A 40 4.76 8.93 11.90
N LYS A 41 5.69 9.89 11.79
CA LYS A 41 5.96 10.86 12.88
C LYS A 41 4.75 11.73 13.22
N GLN A 42 4.03 12.22 12.21
CA GLN A 42 2.80 13.01 12.38
C GLN A 42 1.69 12.22 13.09
N ASN A 43 1.64 10.89 12.89
CA ASN A 43 0.68 10.00 13.51
C ASN A 43 1.18 9.37 14.83
N HIS A 44 2.31 9.84 15.37
CA HIS A 44 2.93 9.31 16.59
C HIS A 44 3.17 7.80 16.54
N ILE A 45 3.71 7.31 15.42
CA ILE A 45 4.08 5.92 15.21
C ILE A 45 5.61 5.84 15.09
N SER A 46 6.23 5.04 15.95
CA SER A 46 7.67 4.81 15.87
C SER A 46 8.00 3.87 14.72
N VAL A 47 9.10 4.12 14.02
CA VAL A 47 9.63 3.18 13.01
C VAL A 47 9.93 1.80 13.58
N THR A 48 10.17 1.72 14.90
CA THR A 48 10.42 0.46 15.64
C THR A 48 9.16 -0.39 15.83
N GLU A 49 7.97 0.18 15.63
CA GLU A 49 6.71 -0.58 15.62
C GLU A 49 6.54 -1.36 14.31
N ILE A 50 7.20 -0.94 13.23
CA ILE A 50 7.08 -1.56 11.91
C ILE A 50 7.83 -2.89 11.91
N LYS A 51 7.13 -3.98 11.58
CA LYS A 51 7.68 -5.34 11.55
C LYS A 51 7.83 -5.86 10.13
N TYR A 52 6.89 -5.50 9.25
CA TYR A 52 6.80 -6.01 7.89
C TYR A 52 6.53 -4.87 6.91
N ILE A 53 7.17 -4.92 5.75
CA ILE A 53 6.96 -3.98 4.65
C ILE A 53 6.73 -4.80 3.38
N PHE A 54 5.58 -4.65 2.74
CA PHE A 54 5.24 -5.27 1.48
C PHE A 54 5.30 -4.21 0.39
N ILE A 55 6.20 -4.37 -0.58
CA ILE A 55 6.29 -3.48 -1.74
C ILE A 55 5.54 -4.13 -2.89
N SER A 56 4.55 -3.45 -3.43
CA SER A 56 3.74 -3.92 -4.56
C SER A 56 4.59 -4.07 -5.81
N HIS A 57 5.40 -3.05 -6.12
CA HIS A 57 6.33 -3.01 -7.25
C HIS A 57 7.41 -1.94 -7.07
N LEU A 58 8.43 -1.94 -7.93
CA LEU A 58 9.60 -1.05 -7.80
C LEU A 58 9.53 0.28 -8.57
N HIS A 59 8.36 0.89 -8.76
CA HIS A 59 8.32 2.31 -9.13
C HIS A 59 8.70 3.20 -7.96
N ALA A 60 9.43 4.28 -8.25
CA ALA A 60 10.11 5.08 -7.23
C ALA A 60 9.16 5.61 -6.14
N ASP A 61 7.96 6.00 -6.53
CA ASP A 61 6.93 6.50 -5.64
C ASP A 61 6.36 5.46 -4.67
N HIS A 62 6.55 4.17 -4.91
CA HIS A 62 6.09 3.10 -3.99
C HIS A 62 7.16 2.65 -2.99
N TRP A 63 8.44 2.97 -3.17
CA TRP A 63 9.48 2.43 -2.28
C TRP A 63 10.69 3.33 -1.97
N MET A 64 10.84 4.51 -2.58
CA MET A 64 11.99 5.38 -2.28
C MET A 64 12.01 5.88 -0.83
N GLY A 65 10.85 5.97 -0.17
CA GLY A 65 10.77 6.31 1.25
C GLY A 65 11.41 5.26 2.16
N LEU A 66 11.61 4.03 1.67
CA LEU A 66 12.23 2.93 2.40
C LEU A 66 13.64 3.29 2.90
N LEU A 67 14.43 4.02 2.09
CA LEU A 67 15.79 4.40 2.46
C LEU A 67 15.81 5.27 3.73
N ALA A 68 14.90 6.26 3.81
CA ALA A 68 14.78 7.13 4.96
C ALA A 68 14.27 6.36 6.20
N LEU A 69 13.31 5.45 6.01
CA LEU A 69 12.77 4.61 7.08
C LEU A 69 13.82 3.67 7.66
N LEU A 70 14.63 3.02 6.80
CA LEU A 70 15.71 2.13 7.22
C LEU A 70 16.81 2.88 7.95
N TRP A 71 17.16 4.08 7.48
CA TRP A 71 18.11 4.96 8.16
C TRP A 71 17.64 5.29 9.59
N GLU A 72 16.41 5.75 9.75
CA GLU A 72 15.83 6.06 11.06
C GLU A 72 15.81 4.80 11.95
N SER A 73 15.41 3.64 11.42
CA SER A 73 15.37 2.38 12.15
C SER A 73 16.75 1.97 12.69
N ALA A 74 17.80 2.16 11.88
CA ALA A 74 19.17 1.88 12.28
C ALA A 74 19.68 2.84 13.37
N LEU A 75 19.30 4.13 13.32
CA LEU A 75 19.64 5.10 14.36
C LEU A 75 19.02 4.71 15.71
N TYR A 76 17.72 4.39 15.75
CA TYR A 76 17.06 3.93 16.97
C TYR A 76 17.69 2.65 17.53
N SER A 77 18.01 1.71 16.65
CA SER A 77 18.65 0.44 17.04
C SER A 77 20.03 0.68 17.67
N ARG A 78 20.82 1.60 17.11
CA ARG A 78 22.13 1.99 17.66
C ARG A 78 22.02 2.62 19.04
N GLU A 79 21.03 3.47 19.25
CA GLU A 79 20.85 4.22 20.51
C GLU A 79 20.24 3.37 21.62
N ASN A 80 19.61 2.24 21.28
CA ASN A 80 18.99 1.34 22.25
C ASN A 80 19.20 -0.14 21.88
N LEU A 81 20.18 -0.77 22.55
CA LEU A 81 20.54 -2.17 22.34
C LEU A 81 19.43 -3.18 22.68
N LYS A 82 18.33 -2.75 23.31
CA LYS A 82 17.14 -3.61 23.54
C LYS A 82 16.26 -3.73 22.29
N ILE A 83 16.49 -2.89 21.28
CA ILE A 83 15.77 -2.91 20.00
C ILE A 83 16.48 -3.89 19.04
N PRO A 84 15.73 -4.68 18.23
CA PRO A 84 16.32 -5.54 17.23
C PRO A 84 17.29 -4.79 16.32
N GLN A 85 18.49 -5.32 16.13
CA GLN A 85 19.49 -4.77 15.21
C GLN A 85 19.22 -5.22 13.77
N CYS A 86 17.95 -5.19 13.36
CA CYS A 86 17.52 -5.60 12.03
C CYS A 86 16.39 -4.71 11.53
N SER A 87 16.29 -4.60 10.21
CA SER A 87 15.17 -3.95 9.57
C SER A 87 13.86 -4.69 9.86
N PRO A 88 12.71 -4.02 9.63
CA PRO A 88 11.48 -4.74 9.28
C PRO A 88 11.78 -5.74 8.15
N GLU A 89 11.09 -6.87 8.11
CA GLU A 89 11.21 -7.78 6.97
C GLU A 89 10.53 -7.16 5.75
N ILE A 90 11.31 -6.98 4.69
CA ILE A 90 10.86 -6.34 3.45
C ILE A 90 10.54 -7.44 2.44
N PHE A 91 9.29 -7.48 2.00
CA PHE A 91 8.80 -8.35 0.94
C PHE A 91 8.72 -7.57 -0.36
N VAL A 92 9.32 -8.09 -1.42
CA VAL A 92 9.32 -7.48 -2.76
C VAL A 92 8.95 -8.50 -3.84
N PRO A 93 8.59 -8.06 -5.06
CA PRO A 93 8.33 -8.99 -6.14
C PRO A 93 9.54 -9.86 -6.50
N GLU A 94 9.26 -11.01 -7.12
CA GLU A 94 10.28 -11.96 -7.57
C GLU A 94 11.31 -11.27 -8.50
N GLY A 95 12.60 -11.50 -8.25
CA GLY A 95 13.71 -10.88 -9.01
C GLY A 95 14.04 -9.43 -8.64
N MET A 96 13.34 -8.84 -7.66
CA MET A 96 13.52 -7.43 -7.27
C MET A 96 14.43 -7.24 -6.06
N LYS A 97 14.84 -8.29 -5.35
CA LYS A 97 15.69 -8.19 -4.16
C LYS A 97 17.02 -7.50 -4.43
N ASP A 98 17.68 -7.87 -5.52
CA ASP A 98 18.99 -7.31 -5.85
C ASP A 98 18.93 -5.83 -6.23
N HIS A 99 17.82 -5.38 -6.81
CA HIS A 99 17.58 -3.95 -7.08
C HIS A 99 17.52 -3.16 -5.77
N VAL A 100 16.72 -3.63 -4.81
CA VAL A 100 16.59 -3.00 -3.48
C VAL A 100 17.91 -2.98 -2.75
N LEU A 101 18.60 -4.12 -2.66
CA LEU A 101 19.88 -4.22 -1.97
C LEU A 101 20.96 -3.38 -2.64
N THR A 102 20.94 -3.25 -3.98
CA THR A 102 21.87 -2.38 -4.70
C THR A 102 21.67 -0.93 -4.35
N LEU A 103 20.44 -0.43 -4.38
CA LEU A 103 20.18 0.96 -4.02
C LEU A 103 20.58 1.27 -2.57
N ILE A 104 20.28 0.36 -1.64
CA ILE A 104 20.72 0.45 -0.25
C ILE A 104 22.25 0.50 -0.11
N ARG A 105 22.99 -0.26 -0.93
CA ARG A 105 24.46 -0.20 -0.94
C ARG A 105 24.98 1.13 -1.47
N LEU A 106 24.32 1.69 -2.48
CA LEU A 106 24.74 2.95 -3.13
C LEU A 106 24.58 4.18 -2.24
N THR A 107 23.71 4.15 -1.23
CA THR A 107 23.58 5.25 -0.27
C THR A 107 24.75 5.36 0.71
N TYR A 108 25.71 4.43 0.67
CA TYR A 108 26.80 4.31 1.65
C TYR A 108 26.30 4.28 3.11
N SER A 109 25.05 3.86 3.32
CA SER A 109 24.47 3.73 4.66
C SER A 109 25.27 2.66 5.40
N PRO A 110 26.02 3.01 6.47
CA PRO A 110 26.98 2.10 7.07
C PRO A 110 26.28 1.15 8.04
N PHE A 111 25.24 0.45 7.58
CA PHE A 111 24.47 -0.53 8.33
C PHE A 111 25.39 -1.60 8.93
N ALA A 112 26.47 -1.96 8.23
CA ALA A 112 27.53 -2.83 8.74
C ALA A 112 28.27 -2.25 9.97
N ARG A 113 28.50 -0.93 10.04
CA ARG A 113 29.14 -0.29 11.22
C ARG A 113 28.22 -0.27 12.44
N VAL A 114 26.91 -0.23 12.22
CA VAL A 114 25.89 -0.25 13.29
C VAL A 114 25.29 -1.63 13.54
N LYS A 115 25.86 -2.70 12.95
CA LYS A 115 25.36 -4.10 13.04
C LYS A 115 23.89 -4.26 12.65
N PHE A 116 23.35 -3.36 11.83
CA PHE A 116 21.95 -3.37 11.39
C PHE A 116 21.82 -4.26 10.15
N GLN A 117 21.04 -5.34 10.25
CA GLN A 117 20.82 -6.27 9.15
C GLN A 117 19.56 -5.92 8.37
N VAL A 118 19.68 -5.69 7.06
CA VAL A 118 18.52 -5.49 6.19
C VAL A 118 18.04 -6.84 5.66
N LYS A 119 16.81 -7.21 5.99
CA LYS A 119 16.17 -8.46 5.56
C LYS A 119 15.22 -8.19 4.38
N VAL A 120 15.54 -8.75 3.22
CA VAL A 120 14.72 -8.69 2.01
C VAL A 120 14.37 -10.10 1.54
N THR A 121 13.07 -10.36 1.39
CA THR A 121 12.46 -11.62 0.98
C THR A 121 11.68 -11.38 -0.31
N GLU A 122 11.83 -12.27 -1.29
CA GLU A 122 11.08 -12.18 -2.55
C GLU A 122 9.77 -12.98 -2.45
N LEU A 123 8.71 -12.40 -2.97
CA LEU A 123 7.41 -13.05 -3.11
C LEU A 123 7.33 -13.67 -4.52
N PRO A 124 7.32 -15.01 -4.66
CA PRO A 124 7.25 -15.67 -5.95
C PRO A 124 5.92 -15.37 -6.65
N GLN A 125 5.91 -15.30 -7.99
CA GLN A 125 4.68 -15.05 -8.75
C GLN A 125 3.63 -16.16 -8.56
N ASN A 126 4.10 -17.39 -8.32
CA ASN A 126 3.27 -18.57 -8.10
C ASN A 126 3.44 -19.07 -6.66
N ALA A 127 2.66 -18.52 -5.74
CA ALA A 127 2.61 -18.98 -4.36
C ALA A 127 1.57 -20.09 -4.19
N ASN A 128 1.98 -21.22 -3.60
CA ASN A 128 1.06 -22.34 -3.35
C ASN A 128 0.26 -22.17 -2.05
N HIS A 129 0.74 -21.31 -1.14
CA HIS A 129 0.17 -21.10 0.18
C HIS A 129 0.28 -19.63 0.57
N PRO A 130 -0.67 -19.13 1.39
CA PRO A 130 -0.55 -17.78 1.93
C PRO A 130 0.66 -17.65 2.87
N LEU A 131 1.18 -16.44 2.96
CA LEU A 131 2.16 -16.08 3.99
C LEU A 131 1.42 -15.77 5.30
N ILE A 132 1.81 -16.43 6.38
CA ILE A 132 1.30 -16.15 7.72
C ILE A 132 2.33 -15.32 8.50
N ILE A 133 1.93 -14.13 8.94
CA ILE A 133 2.77 -13.21 9.74
C ILE A 133 2.11 -12.87 11.08
N GLN A 134 2.92 -12.52 12.09
CA GLN A 134 2.44 -12.14 13.41
C GLN A 134 2.35 -10.61 13.53
N GLY A 135 1.13 -10.07 13.47
CA GLY A 135 0.86 -8.65 13.70
C GLY A 135 1.08 -8.23 15.15
N ARG A 136 0.50 -7.10 15.53
CA ARG A 136 0.48 -6.62 16.92
C ARG A 136 -0.58 -7.35 17.74
N THR A 137 -1.75 -7.57 17.15
CA THR A 137 -2.93 -8.09 17.87
C THR A 137 -3.31 -9.52 17.49
N SER A 138 -2.95 -9.95 16.27
CA SER A 138 -3.37 -11.24 15.71
C SER A 138 -2.43 -11.69 14.60
N HIS A 139 -2.64 -12.91 14.10
CA HIS A 139 -1.98 -13.39 12.89
C HIS A 139 -2.65 -12.82 11.65
N PHE A 140 -1.87 -12.59 10.60
CA PHE A 140 -2.35 -12.14 9.30
C PHE A 140 -1.97 -13.16 8.23
N GLN A 141 -2.96 -13.54 7.43
CA GLN A 141 -2.85 -14.31 6.21
C GLN A 141 -2.75 -13.35 5.04
N ILE A 142 -1.62 -13.37 4.34
CA ILE A 142 -1.33 -12.53 3.18
C ILE A 142 -1.22 -13.42 1.93
N GLU A 143 -2.06 -13.14 0.95
CA GLU A 143 -2.02 -13.74 -0.39
C GLU A 143 -1.72 -12.63 -1.40
N TRP A 144 -1.11 -12.97 -2.52
CA TRP A 144 -0.80 -12.00 -3.57
C TRP A 144 -1.05 -12.57 -4.96
N LEU A 145 -1.32 -11.68 -5.91
CA LEU A 145 -1.55 -12.00 -7.32
C LEU A 145 -0.93 -10.94 -8.22
N THR A 146 -0.32 -11.36 -9.33
CA THR A 146 0.22 -10.46 -10.36
C THR A 146 -0.87 -9.59 -10.96
N THR A 147 -0.60 -8.28 -11.06
CA THR A 147 -1.50 -7.30 -11.68
C THR A 147 -1.10 -7.00 -13.12
N GLU A 148 -1.92 -6.20 -13.81
CA GLU A 148 -1.62 -5.76 -15.17
C GLU A 148 -0.86 -4.42 -15.16
N HIS A 149 0.39 -4.48 -14.69
CA HIS A 149 1.29 -3.32 -14.58
C HIS A 149 2.74 -3.68 -14.94
N LEU A 150 3.59 -2.67 -15.13
CA LEU A 150 5.03 -2.83 -15.41
C LEU A 150 5.81 -1.83 -14.54
N PRO A 151 6.85 -2.24 -13.78
CA PRO A 151 7.38 -3.61 -13.64
C PRO A 151 6.42 -4.57 -12.94
N LEU A 152 6.86 -5.82 -12.69
CA LEU A 152 6.08 -6.82 -11.96
C LEU A 152 5.47 -6.22 -10.68
N CYS A 153 4.15 -6.28 -10.58
CA CYS A 153 3.36 -5.68 -9.53
C CYS A 153 2.38 -6.69 -8.93
N TYR A 154 2.17 -6.59 -7.62
CA TYR A 154 1.27 -7.45 -6.88
C TYR A 154 0.10 -6.70 -6.25
N ALA A 155 -1.06 -7.31 -6.40
CA ALA A 155 -2.23 -7.12 -5.56
C ALA A 155 -2.09 -8.01 -4.31
N PHE A 156 -2.66 -7.58 -3.19
CA PHE A 156 -2.66 -8.32 -1.93
C PHE A 156 -4.07 -8.58 -1.42
N ARG A 157 -4.30 -9.78 -0.89
CA ARG A 157 -5.52 -10.17 -0.16
C ARG A 157 -5.15 -10.54 1.26
N ILE A 158 -5.87 -9.98 2.23
CA ILE A 158 -5.49 -9.99 3.65
C ILE A 158 -6.66 -10.51 4.49
N ASN A 159 -6.42 -11.59 5.23
CA ASN A 159 -7.38 -12.23 6.14
C ASN A 159 -8.77 -12.50 5.53
N ASN A 160 -8.86 -12.64 4.20
CA ASN A 160 -10.13 -12.76 3.47
C ASN A 160 -11.13 -11.62 3.73
N VAL A 161 -10.67 -10.45 4.18
CA VAL A 161 -11.53 -9.29 4.48
C VAL A 161 -11.13 -8.02 3.72
N LEU A 162 -9.85 -7.89 3.36
CA LEU A 162 -9.30 -6.70 2.73
C LEU A 162 -8.51 -7.07 1.47
N GLY A 163 -8.71 -6.30 0.40
CA GLY A 163 -7.90 -6.32 -0.82
C GLY A 163 -7.14 -5.01 -0.97
N ILE A 164 -5.92 -5.06 -1.51
CA ILE A 164 -5.13 -3.92 -1.94
C ILE A 164 -4.69 -4.19 -3.38
N SER A 165 -5.06 -3.32 -4.32
CA SER A 165 -4.81 -3.60 -5.74
C SER A 165 -3.33 -3.53 -6.15
N GLY A 166 -2.54 -2.68 -5.49
CA GLY A 166 -1.33 -2.14 -6.14
C GLY A 166 -1.70 -1.35 -7.40
N ASP A 167 -0.70 -0.96 -8.19
CA ASP A 167 -0.95 -0.29 -9.47
C ASP A 167 -1.36 -1.30 -10.52
N THR A 168 -2.40 -0.96 -11.31
CA THR A 168 -2.95 -1.86 -12.32
C THR A 168 -3.95 -1.15 -13.22
N ARG A 169 -3.97 -1.52 -14.50
CA ARG A 169 -5.17 -1.31 -15.34
C ARG A 169 -6.29 -2.29 -14.95
N PRO A 170 -7.52 -2.09 -15.44
CA PRO A 170 -8.61 -3.02 -15.16
C PRO A 170 -8.24 -4.43 -15.62
N SER A 171 -8.41 -5.40 -14.72
CA SER A 171 -8.11 -6.79 -14.98
C SER A 171 -9.21 -7.69 -14.44
N GLU A 172 -9.78 -8.54 -15.32
CA GLU A 172 -10.81 -9.50 -14.91
C GLU A 172 -10.23 -10.59 -13.99
N ASN A 173 -8.90 -10.82 -14.01
CA ASN A 173 -8.22 -11.78 -13.13
C ASN A 173 -8.27 -11.37 -11.65
N LEU A 174 -8.42 -10.07 -11.37
CA LEU A 174 -8.52 -9.56 -10.00
C LEU A 174 -9.91 -9.75 -9.39
N ILE A 175 -10.95 -9.96 -10.19
CA ILE A 175 -12.33 -10.16 -9.70
C ILE A 175 -12.45 -11.41 -8.82
N PRO A 176 -12.05 -12.63 -9.26
CA PRO A 176 -12.10 -13.80 -8.40
C PRO A 176 -11.18 -13.66 -7.19
N PHE A 177 -10.01 -13.02 -7.35
CA PHE A 177 -9.06 -12.81 -6.26
C PHE A 177 -9.64 -11.91 -5.15
N PHE A 178 -10.37 -10.86 -5.51
CA PHE A 178 -11.03 -9.97 -4.56
C PHE A 178 -12.47 -10.36 -4.21
N SER A 179 -12.89 -11.58 -4.56
CA SER A 179 -14.26 -12.00 -4.36
C SER A 179 -14.65 -11.98 -2.87
N LYS A 180 -15.83 -11.41 -2.60
CA LYS A 180 -16.53 -11.38 -1.30
C LYS A 180 -15.71 -10.79 -0.14
N LEU A 181 -14.89 -9.77 -0.42
CA LEU A 181 -14.16 -9.02 0.60
C LEU A 181 -15.05 -7.93 1.23
N LEU A 182 -14.77 -7.54 2.47
CA LEU A 182 -15.46 -6.40 3.08
C LEU A 182 -14.99 -5.08 2.46
N THR A 183 -13.71 -4.98 2.14
CA THR A 183 -13.11 -3.75 1.62
C THR A 183 -12.11 -4.04 0.52
N LEU A 184 -12.10 -3.19 -0.49
CA LEU A 184 -11.07 -3.12 -1.50
C LEU A 184 -10.44 -1.72 -1.50
N ILE A 185 -9.14 -1.66 -1.24
CA ILE A 185 -8.34 -0.47 -1.49
C ILE A 185 -7.83 -0.57 -2.93
N HIS A 186 -8.19 0.38 -3.78
CA HIS A 186 -7.86 0.34 -5.20
C HIS A 186 -7.19 1.64 -5.66
N GLU A 187 -6.21 1.53 -6.54
CA GLU A 187 -5.64 2.68 -7.24
C GLU A 187 -6.68 3.31 -8.19
N ALA A 188 -6.69 4.64 -8.28
CA ALA A 188 -7.46 5.35 -9.29
C ALA A 188 -6.65 6.58 -9.73
N THR A 189 -5.62 6.35 -10.53
CA THR A 189 -4.68 7.40 -10.95
C THR A 189 -5.33 8.45 -11.84
N PHE A 190 -6.29 8.05 -12.67
CA PHE A 190 -6.86 8.88 -13.72
C PHE A 190 -8.36 9.11 -13.52
N SER A 191 -8.86 10.22 -14.06
CA SER A 191 -10.30 10.49 -14.12
C SER A 191 -10.98 9.56 -15.12
N ASP A 192 -12.31 9.43 -15.03
CA ASP A 192 -13.08 8.64 -16.01
C ASP A 192 -12.98 9.22 -17.44
N ASP A 193 -12.76 10.54 -17.57
CA ASP A 193 -12.55 11.20 -18.87
C ASP A 193 -11.21 10.78 -19.52
N ASP A 194 -10.25 10.32 -18.72
CA ASP A 194 -8.91 9.90 -19.17
C ASP A 194 -8.76 8.36 -19.24
N SER A 195 -9.86 7.61 -19.31
CA SER A 195 -9.86 6.13 -19.22
C SER A 195 -8.93 5.45 -20.23
N GLU A 196 -8.90 5.90 -21.49
CA GLU A 196 -7.99 5.34 -22.50
C GLU A 196 -6.52 5.54 -22.13
N LEU A 197 -6.17 6.72 -21.60
CA LEU A 197 -4.82 7.02 -21.14
C LEU A 197 -4.45 6.19 -19.92
N ALA A 198 -5.39 6.05 -18.97
CA ALA A 198 -5.23 5.22 -17.78
C ALA A 198 -4.83 3.79 -18.19
N HIS A 199 -5.61 3.16 -19.06
CA HIS A 199 -5.38 1.77 -19.47
C HIS A 199 -4.07 1.59 -20.24
N LYS A 200 -3.72 2.59 -21.07
CA LYS A 200 -2.45 2.63 -21.80
C LYS A 200 -1.26 2.70 -20.85
N LEU A 201 -1.36 3.52 -19.81
CA LEU A 201 -0.34 3.68 -18.77
C LEU A 201 -0.42 2.63 -17.65
N LYS A 202 -1.26 1.61 -17.82
CA LYS A 202 -1.41 0.50 -16.87
C LYS A 202 -1.99 0.91 -15.51
N HIS A 203 -2.95 1.84 -15.54
CA HIS A 203 -3.69 2.35 -14.38
C HIS A 203 -5.20 2.29 -14.57
N SER A 204 -5.94 2.56 -13.50
CA SER A 204 -7.41 2.46 -13.45
C SER A 204 -8.08 3.81 -13.21
N THR A 205 -9.37 3.90 -13.54
CA THR A 205 -10.24 5.03 -13.19
C THR A 205 -11.20 4.66 -12.05
N PRO A 206 -11.87 5.64 -11.42
CA PRO A 206 -12.91 5.38 -10.42
C PRO A 206 -14.01 4.43 -10.91
N SER A 207 -14.48 4.59 -12.15
CA SER A 207 -15.52 3.71 -12.68
C SER A 207 -15.01 2.30 -12.96
N ASP A 208 -13.74 2.13 -13.30
CA ASP A 208 -13.12 0.80 -13.40
C ASP A 208 -13.11 0.09 -12.03
N CYS A 209 -12.67 0.81 -11.00
CA CYS A 209 -12.67 0.32 -9.62
C CYS A 209 -14.08 -0.09 -9.18
N ALA A 210 -15.07 0.77 -9.45
CA ALA A 210 -16.47 0.52 -9.13
C ALA A 210 -17.02 -0.73 -9.83
N ARG A 211 -16.72 -0.92 -11.12
CA ARG A 211 -17.12 -2.13 -11.87
C ARG A 211 -16.48 -3.38 -11.30
N LEU A 212 -15.18 -3.36 -11.03
CA LEU A 212 -14.45 -4.49 -10.46
C LEU A 212 -15.01 -4.85 -9.09
N GLY A 213 -15.12 -3.88 -8.18
CA GLY A 213 -15.65 -4.11 -6.84
C GLY A 213 -17.09 -4.60 -6.83
N HIS A 214 -17.94 -4.08 -7.73
CA HIS A 214 -19.30 -4.59 -7.92
C HIS A 214 -19.30 -6.05 -8.35
N LYS A 215 -18.51 -6.42 -9.38
CA LYS A 215 -18.40 -7.81 -9.86
C LYS A 215 -17.79 -8.75 -8.81
N ALA A 216 -16.82 -8.28 -8.04
CA ALA A 216 -16.20 -9.03 -6.95
C ALA A 216 -17.11 -9.18 -5.73
N GLY A 217 -18.17 -8.37 -5.62
CA GLY A 217 -19.09 -8.38 -4.49
C GLY A 217 -18.46 -7.85 -3.20
N VAL A 218 -17.63 -6.81 -3.30
CA VAL A 218 -17.07 -6.13 -2.12
C VAL A 218 -18.09 -5.18 -1.50
N LEU A 219 -17.99 -4.90 -0.19
CA LEU A 219 -18.94 -4.01 0.48
C LEU A 219 -18.55 -2.53 0.42
N CYS A 220 -17.25 -2.23 0.34
CA CYS A 220 -16.71 -0.87 0.32
C CYS A 220 -15.48 -0.79 -0.57
N ILE A 221 -15.35 0.32 -1.30
CA ILE A 221 -14.16 0.64 -2.09
C ILE A 221 -13.53 1.92 -1.53
N ILE A 222 -12.25 1.85 -1.22
CA ILE A 222 -11.45 3.00 -0.80
C ILE A 222 -10.43 3.28 -1.89
N LEU A 223 -10.58 4.40 -2.59
CA LEU A 223 -9.66 4.84 -3.62
C LEU A 223 -8.42 5.48 -2.99
N THR A 224 -7.26 5.08 -3.48
CA THR A 224 -5.95 5.67 -3.19
C THR A 224 -5.20 5.88 -4.50
N HIS A 225 -3.95 6.32 -4.43
CA HIS A 225 -3.13 6.59 -5.63
C HIS A 225 -3.88 7.53 -6.58
N VAL A 226 -4.46 8.60 -6.02
CA VAL A 226 -5.35 9.52 -6.74
C VAL A 226 -4.61 10.78 -7.18
N PRO A 227 -5.12 11.53 -8.18
CA PRO A 227 -4.61 12.85 -8.48
C PRO A 227 -4.85 13.83 -7.31
N PRO A 228 -4.31 15.06 -7.36
CA PRO A 228 -4.60 16.08 -6.36
C PRO A 228 -6.08 16.48 -6.35
N LEU A 229 -6.86 15.86 -5.45
CA LEU A 229 -8.30 16.06 -5.29
C LEU A 229 -8.63 16.91 -4.06
N THR A 230 -9.30 18.04 -4.26
CA THR A 230 -9.87 18.88 -3.19
C THR A 230 -11.27 19.39 -3.56
N GLY A 231 -12.17 19.44 -2.58
CA GLY A 231 -13.51 20.03 -2.71
C GLY A 231 -14.32 19.45 -3.88
N GLU A 232 -14.74 20.32 -4.80
CA GLU A 232 -15.55 19.95 -5.96
C GLU A 232 -14.84 18.96 -6.91
N LYS A 233 -13.51 18.98 -6.99
CA LYS A 233 -12.77 18.04 -7.84
C LYS A 233 -13.00 16.59 -7.42
N GLU A 234 -13.06 16.31 -6.12
CA GLU A 234 -13.33 14.96 -5.59
C GLU A 234 -14.74 14.49 -5.94
N LYS A 235 -15.74 15.39 -5.89
CA LYS A 235 -17.13 15.07 -6.27
C LYS A 235 -17.24 14.72 -7.75
N ILE A 236 -16.57 15.49 -8.62
CA ILE A 236 -16.52 15.23 -10.06
C ILE A 236 -15.82 13.89 -10.31
N PHE A 237 -14.69 13.65 -9.66
CA PHE A 237 -13.90 12.43 -9.77
C PHE A 237 -14.69 11.16 -9.43
N LEU A 238 -15.59 11.23 -8.44
CA LEU A 238 -16.43 10.10 -8.03
C LEU A 238 -17.79 10.02 -8.74
N LYS A 239 -18.13 10.97 -9.62
CA LYS A 239 -19.50 11.17 -10.11
C LYS A 239 -20.07 9.94 -10.82
N ASP A 240 -19.32 9.36 -11.75
CA ASP A 240 -19.80 8.23 -12.54
C ASP A 240 -19.59 6.89 -11.82
N ALA A 241 -18.49 6.75 -11.11
CA ALA A 241 -18.23 5.61 -10.24
C ALA A 241 -19.34 5.39 -9.20
N LYS A 242 -19.87 6.46 -8.58
CA LYS A 242 -20.97 6.37 -7.60
C LYS A 242 -22.30 5.90 -8.17
N LYS A 243 -22.50 6.01 -9.49
CA LYS A 243 -23.68 5.44 -10.17
C LYS A 243 -23.58 3.93 -10.30
N ILE A 244 -22.35 3.40 -10.34
CA ILE A 244 -22.06 1.96 -10.47
C ILE A 244 -21.95 1.31 -9.09
N PHE A 245 -21.29 1.99 -8.14
CA PHE A 245 -21.05 1.50 -6.79
C PHE A 245 -21.16 2.64 -5.78
N SER A 246 -22.19 2.63 -4.95
CA SER A 246 -22.50 3.76 -4.06
C SER A 246 -21.48 3.94 -2.93
N ASN A 247 -20.93 2.85 -2.40
CA ASN A 247 -20.02 2.86 -1.24
C ASN A 247 -18.53 3.00 -1.65
N ILE A 248 -18.25 4.00 -2.48
CA ILE A 248 -16.90 4.34 -2.95
C ILE A 248 -16.45 5.70 -2.40
N ILE A 249 -15.27 5.74 -1.80
CA ILE A 249 -14.71 6.92 -1.14
C ILE A 249 -13.24 7.11 -1.52
N VAL A 250 -12.70 8.32 -1.34
CA VAL A 250 -11.28 8.63 -1.55
C VAL A 250 -10.58 8.73 -0.20
N ALA A 251 -9.53 7.96 0.01
CA ALA A 251 -8.68 8.05 1.20
C ALA A 251 -7.93 9.38 1.22
N ARG A 252 -7.57 9.85 2.42
CA ARG A 252 -6.67 10.98 2.63
C ARG A 252 -5.53 10.57 3.54
N ASP A 253 -4.43 11.29 3.46
CA ASP A 253 -3.31 11.10 4.37
C ASP A 253 -3.75 11.31 5.83
N SER A 254 -3.20 10.49 6.72
CA SER A 254 -3.56 10.37 8.14
C SER A 254 -5.00 9.93 8.42
N GLU A 255 -5.75 9.50 7.40
CA GLU A 255 -7.09 8.95 7.59
C GLU A 255 -7.02 7.50 8.08
N LYS A 256 -7.84 7.19 9.08
CA LYS A 256 -7.91 5.89 9.70
C LYS A 256 -9.24 5.21 9.40
N PHE A 257 -9.17 3.91 9.17
CA PHE A 257 -10.32 3.04 8.97
C PHE A 257 -10.24 1.83 9.88
N LYS A 258 -11.40 1.40 10.36
CA LYS A 258 -11.55 0.16 11.12
C LYS A 258 -12.45 -0.78 10.33
N ILE A 259 -11.90 -1.94 9.98
CA ILE A 259 -12.68 -3.06 9.44
C ILE A 259 -13.09 -3.95 10.62
N SER A 260 -14.40 -4.09 10.82
CA SER A 260 -15.03 -5.04 11.73
C SER A 260 -15.73 -6.15 10.95
N SER A 261 -16.40 -7.11 11.61
CA SER A 261 -17.03 -8.26 10.96
C SER A 261 -18.02 -7.89 9.84
N ASP A 262 -18.71 -6.75 9.97
CA ASP A 262 -19.86 -6.43 9.11
C ASP A 262 -19.80 -5.02 8.51
N PHE A 263 -18.85 -4.18 8.91
CA PHE A 263 -18.76 -2.81 8.42
C PHE A 263 -17.34 -2.24 8.42
N VAL A 264 -17.17 -1.23 7.57
CA VAL A 264 -15.95 -0.42 7.42
C VAL A 264 -16.29 0.97 7.92
N GLU A 265 -15.62 1.42 8.97
CA GLU A 265 -15.87 2.73 9.57
C GLU A 265 -14.64 3.62 9.43
N ARG A 266 -14.84 4.83 8.89
CA ARG A 266 -13.84 5.91 8.94
C ARG A 266 -13.82 6.44 10.37
N THR A 267 -12.69 6.29 11.07
CA THR A 267 -12.58 6.78 12.44
C THR A 267 -12.26 8.28 12.44
N PRO A 268 -12.88 9.09 13.31
CA PRO A 268 -12.47 10.48 13.52
C PRO A 268 -11.00 10.55 13.95
N ASN A 269 -10.29 11.58 13.48
CA ASN A 269 -8.90 11.86 13.86
C ASN A 269 -8.80 12.35 15.31
#